data_AF-A0A4Y1Z8M4-F1
#
_entry.id   AF-A0A4Y1Z8M4-F1
#
_cell.length_a   1.000
_cell.length_b   1.000
_cell.length_c   1.000
_cell.angle_alpha   90.00
_cell.angle_beta   90.00
_cell.angle_gamma   90.00
#
_symmetry.space_group_name_H-M   'P 1'
#
loop_
_entity.id
_entity.type
_entity.pdbx_description
1 polymer ?
#
loop_
_entity_poly.entity_id
_entity_poly.type
_entity_poly.pdbx_seq_one_letter_code
_entity_poly.pdbx_strand_id
1 'polypeptide(L)'
;MLGYSVYLNQQIDEQLERMTRYRDHGFRRIFTSLHIPEENSATYRERLNELGLWAKKNKMHVTADVAADSLDALCLSLNNVSQLKDMGINALRLDDGFDENLPLLYQIK
;
A
#
# COMPACT_ATOMS: atom_id res chain seq x y z
N MET A 1 -5.86 13.38 11.46
CA MET A 1 -5.64 13.52 9.99
C MET A 1 -6.64 12.63 9.28
N LEU A 2 -7.22 13.13 8.18
CA LEU A 2 -8.17 12.36 7.35
C LEU A 2 -7.43 11.48 6.34
N GLY A 3 -8.04 10.34 6.02
CA GLY A 3 -7.58 9.42 4.99
C GLY A 3 -8.73 8.79 4.23
N TYR A 4 -8.40 8.12 3.14
CA TYR A 4 -9.35 7.41 2.29
C TYR A 4 -8.73 6.10 1.78
N SER A 5 -9.58 5.19 1.29
CA SER A 5 -9.14 3.92 0.75
C SER A 5 -8.95 3.97 -0.76
N VAL A 6 -7.93 3.26 -1.24
CA VAL A 6 -7.71 2.95 -2.67
C VAL A 6 -7.69 1.44 -2.79
N TYR A 7 -8.42 0.90 -3.77
CA TYR A 7 -8.46 -0.54 -4.01
C TYR A 7 -7.74 -0.87 -5.31
N LEU A 8 -6.82 -1.83 -5.25
CA LEU A 8 -5.95 -2.20 -6.38
C LEU A 8 -6.62 -3.15 -7.38
N ASN A 9 -7.90 -3.50 -7.18
CA ASN A 9 -8.69 -4.23 -8.18
C ASN A 9 -9.05 -3.36 -9.41
N GLN A 10 -9.03 -2.04 -9.26
CA GLN A 10 -9.19 -1.05 -10.33
C GLN A 10 -7.84 -0.48 -10.74
N GLN A 11 -7.75 0.07 -11.96
CA GLN A 11 -6.54 0.78 -12.37
C GLN A 11 -6.34 2.05 -11.55
N ILE A 12 -5.09 2.47 -11.33
CA ILE A 12 -4.82 3.71 -10.56
C ILE A 12 -5.28 4.94 -11.33
N ASP A 13 -5.14 4.94 -12.66
CA ASP A 13 -5.58 6.04 -13.52
C ASP A 13 -7.08 6.31 -13.44
N GLU A 14 -7.91 5.26 -13.31
CA GLU A 14 -9.36 5.38 -13.13
C GLU A 14 -9.75 6.04 -11.80
N GLN A 15 -8.85 6.01 -10.81
CA GLN A 15 -9.08 6.55 -9.47
C GLN A 15 -8.42 7.92 -9.25
N LEU A 16 -7.60 8.38 -10.20
CA LEU A 16 -6.71 9.53 -10.08
C LEU A 16 -7.44 10.85 -9.77
N GLU A 17 -8.57 11.09 -10.42
CA GLU A 17 -9.39 12.28 -10.20
C GLU A 17 -9.87 12.36 -8.74
N ARG A 18 -10.42 11.24 -8.23
CA ARG A 18 -10.90 11.14 -6.85
C ARG A 18 -9.77 11.30 -5.84
N MET A 19 -8.63 10.65 -6.09
CA MET A 19 -7.43 10.76 -5.24
C MET A 19 -6.93 12.22 -5.16
N THR A 20 -6.89 12.90 -6.31
CA THR A 20 -6.52 14.32 -6.41
C THR A 20 -7.49 15.20 -5.63
N ARG A 21 -8.80 14.97 -5.77
CA ARG A 21 -9.82 15.70 -5.02
C ARG A 21 -9.64 15.53 -3.51
N TYR A 22 -9.43 14.32 -3.00
CA TYR A 22 -9.20 14.10 -1.57
C TYR A 22 -7.95 14.83 -1.07
N ARG A 23 -6.84 14.75 -1.81
CA ARG A 23 -5.62 15.49 -1.50
C ARG A 23 -5.90 16.99 -1.39
N ASP A 24 -6.64 17.56 -2.33
CA ASP A 24 -6.94 19.00 -2.36
C ASP A 24 -7.86 19.44 -1.20
N HIS A 25 -8.67 18.52 -0.67
CA HIS A 25 -9.49 18.74 0.53
C HIS A 25 -8.76 18.41 1.85
N GLY A 26 -7.43 18.30 1.83
CA GLY A 26 -6.62 18.15 3.05
C GLY A 26 -6.46 16.71 3.55
N PHE A 27 -6.89 15.70 2.79
CA PHE A 27 -6.61 14.30 3.14
C PHE A 27 -5.13 14.00 2.89
N ARG A 28 -4.52 13.22 3.79
CA ARG A 28 -3.07 12.98 3.78
C ARG A 28 -2.69 11.53 4.05
N ARG A 29 -3.68 10.65 4.23
CA ARG A 29 -3.47 9.21 4.44
C ARG A 29 -4.22 8.41 3.40
N ILE A 30 -3.60 7.34 2.93
CA ILE A 30 -4.17 6.35 2.04
C ILE A 30 -4.09 5.01 2.73
N PHE A 31 -5.20 4.29 2.74
CA PHE A 31 -5.26 2.90 3.11
C PHE A 31 -5.50 2.05 1.86
N THR A 32 -4.80 0.93 1.72
CA THR A 32 -5.06 -0.07 0.68
C THR A 32 -4.99 -1.45 1.29
N SER A 33 -5.81 -2.38 0.78
CA SER A 33 -5.80 -3.78 1.22
C SER A 33 -5.27 -4.68 0.10
N LEU A 34 -4.33 -5.54 0.46
CA LEU A 34 -3.63 -6.47 -0.41
C LEU A 34 -4.13 -7.89 -0.19
N HIS A 35 -5.45 -8.09 -0.24
CA HIS A 35 -6.02 -9.42 -0.38
C HIS A 35 -5.96 -9.83 -1.85
N ILE A 36 -4.93 -10.60 -2.23
CA ILE A 36 -4.57 -10.85 -3.62
C ILE A 36 -4.88 -12.32 -3.99
N PRO A 37 -5.65 -12.57 -5.07
CA PRO A 37 -5.65 -13.88 -5.72
C PRO A 37 -4.30 -14.10 -6.41
N GLU A 38 -3.62 -15.22 -6.12
CA GLU A 38 -2.24 -15.51 -6.57
C GLU A 38 -1.99 -15.25 -8.06
N GLU A 39 -2.97 -15.55 -8.93
CA GLU A 39 -2.91 -15.37 -10.39
C GLU A 39 -2.73 -13.91 -10.85
N ASN A 40 -2.95 -12.93 -9.96
CA ASN A 40 -2.92 -11.49 -10.28
C ASN A 40 -1.79 -10.71 -9.59
N SER A 41 -0.83 -11.39 -8.96
CA SER A 41 0.20 -10.76 -8.13
C SER A 41 1.01 -9.68 -8.87
N ALA A 42 1.39 -9.92 -10.13
CA ALA A 42 2.13 -8.96 -10.95
C ALA A 42 1.35 -7.64 -11.15
N THR A 43 0.07 -7.74 -11.51
CA THR A 43 -0.80 -6.57 -11.70
C THR A 43 -1.00 -5.80 -10.40
N TYR A 44 -1.21 -6.50 -9.27
CA TYR A 44 -1.33 -5.84 -7.97
C TYR A 44 -0.03 -5.15 -7.55
N ARG A 45 1.13 -5.75 -7.85
CA ARG A 45 2.43 -5.15 -7.59
C ARG A 45 2.64 -3.87 -8.38
N GLU A 46 2.30 -3.87 -9.67
CA GLU A 46 2.36 -2.69 -10.53
C GLU A 46 1.46 -1.58 -9.99
N ARG A 47 0.20 -1.87 -9.69
CA ARG A 47 -0.76 -0.90 -9.16
C ARG A 47 -0.37 -0.38 -7.77
N LEU A 48 0.21 -1.23 -6.92
CA LEU A 48 0.74 -0.81 -5.61
C LEU A 48 1.90 0.17 -5.79
N ASN A 49 2.80 -0.09 -6.74
CA ASN A 49 3.90 0.81 -7.07
C ASN A 49 3.40 2.14 -7.64
N GLU A 50 2.44 2.12 -8.56
CA GLU A 50 1.79 3.33 -9.09
C GLU A 50 1.15 4.17 -7.99
N LEU A 51 0.37 3.54 -7.10
CA LEU A 51 -0.25 4.20 -5.96
C LEU A 51 0.80 4.84 -5.05
N GLY A 52 1.83 4.09 -4.68
CA GLY A 52 2.85 4.57 -3.76
C GLY A 52 3.72 5.69 -4.37
N LEU A 53 4.09 5.61 -5.65
CA LEU A 53 4.79 6.69 -6.35
C LEU A 53 3.94 7.95 -6.44
N TRP A 54 2.64 7.81 -6.76
CA TRP A 54 1.72 8.94 -6.75
C TRP A 54 1.61 9.55 -5.35
N ALA A 55 1.46 8.73 -4.31
CA ALA A 55 1.34 9.19 -2.93
C ALA A 55 2.61 9.92 -2.47
N LYS A 56 3.79 9.36 -2.77
CA LYS A 56 5.10 9.96 -2.49
C LYS A 56 5.25 11.34 -3.14
N LYS A 57 4.90 11.47 -4.43
CA LYS A 57 4.89 12.76 -5.15
C LYS A 57 3.95 13.78 -4.49
N ASN A 58 2.83 13.32 -3.95
CA ASN A 58 1.80 14.16 -3.33
C ASN A 58 1.93 14.31 -1.81
N LYS A 59 3.04 13.82 -1.22
CA LYS A 59 3.31 13.87 0.23
C LYS A 59 2.19 13.23 1.07
N MET A 60 1.68 12.10 0.60
CA MET A 60 0.64 11.32 1.27
C MET A 60 1.24 10.07 1.90
N HIS A 61 0.69 9.67 3.04
CA HIS A 61 1.14 8.50 3.79
C HIS A 61 0.33 7.27 3.38
N VAL A 62 0.99 6.21 2.90
CA VAL A 62 0.35 4.95 2.49
C VAL A 62 0.54 3.89 3.56
N THR A 63 -0.58 3.33 4.03
CA THR A 63 -0.62 2.10 4.82
C THR A 63 -1.23 0.99 3.97
N ALA A 64 -0.46 -0.06 3.72
CA ALA A 64 -0.96 -1.25 3.03
C ALA A 64 -1.27 -2.35 4.05
N ASP A 65 -2.48 -2.87 4.00
CA ASP A 65 -2.96 -3.98 4.78
C ASP A 65 -2.64 -5.28 4.06
N VAL A 66 -1.92 -6.18 4.71
CA VAL A 66 -1.27 -7.31 4.03
C VAL A 66 -1.22 -8.54 4.93
N ALA A 67 -1.49 -9.71 4.36
CA ALA A 67 -1.18 -11.01 4.94
C ALA A 67 0.20 -11.50 4.44
N ALA A 68 0.89 -12.35 5.19
CA ALA A 68 2.25 -12.80 4.87
C ALA A 68 2.35 -13.39 3.45
N ASP A 69 1.43 -14.30 3.10
CA ASP A 69 1.39 -14.93 1.77
C ASP A 69 1.20 -13.90 0.65
N SER A 70 0.43 -12.84 0.89
CA SER A 70 0.23 -11.76 -0.09
C SER A 70 1.47 -10.89 -0.25
N LEU A 71 2.25 -10.68 0.82
CA LEU A 71 3.52 -9.96 0.75
C LEU A 71 4.55 -10.76 -0.06
N ASP A 72 4.61 -12.07 0.17
CA ASP A 72 5.49 -12.99 -0.54
C ASP A 72 5.10 -13.11 -2.02
N ALA A 73 3.79 -13.21 -2.33
CA ALA A 73 3.29 -13.23 -3.71
C ALA A 73 3.67 -11.97 -4.51
N LEU A 74 3.84 -10.82 -3.84
CA LEU A 74 4.31 -9.58 -4.44
C LEU A 74 5.84 -9.49 -4.58
N CYS A 75 6.57 -10.53 -4.16
CA CYS A 75 8.03 -10.54 -4.02
C CYS A 75 8.52 -9.38 -3.14
N LEU A 76 7.81 -9.10 -2.04
CA LEU A 76 8.15 -8.10 -1.03
C LEU A 76 8.46 -8.78 0.30
N SER A 77 9.18 -8.11 1.20
CA SER A 77 9.54 -8.69 2.48
C SER A 77 9.79 -7.62 3.54
N LEU A 78 9.45 -7.93 4.81
CA LEU A 78 9.84 -7.12 5.96
C LEU A 78 11.36 -7.04 6.15
N ASN A 79 12.12 -8.01 5.62
CA ASN A 79 13.58 -7.98 5.64
C ASN A 79 14.17 -7.01 4.60
N ASN A 80 13.39 -6.59 3.59
CA ASN A 80 13.81 -5.64 2.56
C ASN A 80 12.89 -4.41 2.53
N VAL A 81 12.88 -3.67 3.64
CA VAL A 81 12.08 -2.44 3.80
C VAL A 81 12.44 -1.34 2.79
N SER A 82 13.66 -1.35 2.24
CA SER A 82 14.09 -0.35 1.25
C SER A 82 13.20 -0.39 0.01
N GLN A 83 12.87 -1.58 -0.47
CA GLN A 83 12.02 -1.74 -1.64
C GLN A 83 10.62 -1.15 -1.41
N LEU A 84 10.03 -1.40 -0.25
CA LEU A 84 8.73 -0.84 0.13
C LEU A 84 8.77 0.69 0.22
N LYS A 85 9.85 1.25 0.78
CA LYS A 85 10.09 2.68 0.87
C LYS A 85 10.29 3.34 -0.50
N ASP A 86 10.98 2.65 -1.40
CA ASP A 86 11.21 3.11 -2.77
C ASP A 86 9.91 3.18 -3.56
N MET A 87 9.05 2.17 -3.39
CA MET A 87 7.68 2.13 -3.90
C MET A 87 6.78 3.21 -3.30
N GLY A 88 7.17 3.86 -2.20
CA GLY A 88 6.38 4.91 -1.55
C GLY A 88 5.39 4.40 -0.50
N ILE A 89 5.58 3.19 0.01
CA ILE A 89 4.81 2.63 1.12
C ILE A 89 5.43 3.09 2.44
N ASN A 90 4.61 3.56 3.37
CA ASN A 90 5.08 4.12 4.65
C ASN A 90 4.86 3.18 5.84
N ALA A 91 3.82 2.36 5.78
CA ALA A 91 3.56 1.36 6.81
C ALA A 91 2.83 0.14 6.24
N LEU A 92 3.00 -0.98 6.91
CA LEU A 92 2.21 -2.19 6.68
C LEU A 92 1.32 -2.45 7.90
N ARG A 93 0.02 -2.68 7.68
CA ARG A 93 -0.83 -3.32 8.68
C ARG A 93 -0.68 -4.82 8.47
N LEU A 94 -0.05 -5.49 9.42
CA LEU A 94 0.20 -6.93 9.37
C LEU A 94 -1.09 -7.64 9.79
N ASP A 95 -1.68 -8.42 8.90
CA ASP A 95 -2.93 -9.15 9.13
C ASP A 95 -2.62 -10.63 9.44
N ASP A 96 -2.91 -11.54 8.51
CA ASP A 96 -2.70 -12.98 8.72
C ASP A 96 -1.26 -13.44 8.38
N GLY A 97 -0.81 -14.53 9.01
CA GLY A 97 0.45 -15.22 8.68
C GLY A 97 1.75 -14.59 9.19
N PHE A 98 1.70 -13.55 10.03
CA PHE A 98 2.88 -12.93 10.65
C PHE A 98 3.13 -13.42 12.08
N ASP A 99 4.39 -13.33 12.54
CA ASP A 99 4.78 -13.62 13.93
C ASP A 99 4.05 -12.69 14.91
N GLU A 100 3.45 -13.26 15.96
CA GLU A 100 2.69 -12.54 16.99
C GLU A 100 3.51 -11.48 17.75
N ASN A 101 4.84 -11.60 17.75
CA ASN A 101 5.74 -10.62 18.37
C ASN A 101 5.92 -9.37 17.51
N LEU A 102 5.49 -9.38 16.25
CA LEU A 102 5.53 -8.20 15.38
C LEU A 102 4.39 -7.23 15.73
N PRO A 103 4.60 -5.91 15.56
CA PRO A 103 3.54 -4.95 15.79
C PRO A 103 2.46 -5.07 14.70
N LEU A 104 1.19 -4.91 15.09
CA LEU A 104 0.06 -4.86 14.15
C LEU A 104 0.27 -3.80 13.04
N LEU A 105 0.92 -2.68 13.37
CA LEU A 105 1.28 -1.63 12.42
C LEU A 105 2.80 -1.50 12.36
N TYR A 106 3.40 -2.06 11.31
CA TYR A 106 4.83 -1.99 11.04
C TYR A 106 5.17 -0.72 10.27
N GLN A 107 5.98 0.16 10.88
CA GLN A 107 6.40 1.42 10.28
C GLN A 107 7.68 1.22 9.45
N ILE A 108 7.65 1.62 8.18
CA ILE A 108 8.81 1.57 7.29
C ILE A 108 9.67 2.81 7.57
N LYS A 109 10.88 2.61 8.10
CA LYS A 109 11.82 3.69 8.46
C LYS A 109 12.69 4.14 7.29
#